data_AF-A0A960SX38-F1
#
_entry.id   AF-A0A960SX38-F1
#
_cell.length_a   1.000
_cell.length_b   1.000
_cell.length_c   1.000
_cell.angle_alpha   90.00
_cell.angle_beta   90.00
_cell.angle_gamma   90.00
#
_symmetry.space_group_name_H-M   'P 1'
#
loop_
_entity.id
_entity.type
_entity.pdbx_description
1 polymer ?
#
loop_
_entity_poly.entity_id
_entity_poly.type
_entity_poly.pdbx_seq_one_letter_code
_entity_poly.pdbx_strand_id
1 'polypeptide(L)'
;MKFQDRELDFKITKKGTMSGEAMETLAVLLGDLSCLVFNSLSEKSLLPGIMIHDSPREADLGLRLYHRFIRFVADLDQSFAETTGCPFQYILTTTTPPPESLKKADAVRLQLDAATEDGLLLRTDLSSTENDSDLLSV
;
A
#
# COMPACT_ATOMS: atom_id res chain seq x y z
N MET A 1 -28.40 8.86 6.21
CA MET A 1 -27.51 9.50 5.22
C MET A 1 -27.27 8.49 4.12
N LYS A 2 -27.85 8.68 2.92
CA LYS A 2 -27.59 7.79 1.78
C LYS A 2 -26.26 8.23 1.17
N PHE A 3 -25.24 7.39 1.26
CA PHE A 3 -24.05 7.52 0.45
C PHE A 3 -24.49 7.22 -0.99
N GLN A 4 -24.84 8.27 -1.75
CA GLN A 4 -24.99 8.15 -3.21
C GLN A 4 -23.65 7.72 -3.78
N ASP A 5 -23.64 6.81 -4.75
CA ASP A 5 -22.43 6.35 -5.46
C ASP A 5 -21.56 7.54 -5.86
N ARG A 6 -20.52 7.78 -5.05
CA ARG A 6 -19.46 8.74 -5.36
C ARG A 6 -18.30 7.91 -5.87
N GLU A 7 -18.39 7.53 -7.13
CA GLU A 7 -17.27 6.92 -7.83
C GLU A 7 -16.19 8.00 -8.03
N LEU A 8 -14.97 7.69 -7.60
CA LEU A 8 -13.80 8.52 -7.84
C LEU A 8 -13.01 7.90 -8.99
N ASP A 9 -12.73 8.70 -10.00
CA ASP A 9 -12.02 8.27 -11.21
C ASP A 9 -10.69 9.03 -11.30
N PHE A 10 -9.59 8.31 -11.09
CA PHE A 10 -8.23 8.85 -11.15
C PHE A 10 -7.63 8.62 -12.55
N LYS A 11 -7.04 9.66 -13.14
CA LYS A 11 -6.49 9.61 -14.51
C LYS A 11 -5.11 10.21 -14.62
N ILE A 12 -4.21 9.51 -15.32
CA ILE A 12 -2.89 10.02 -15.73
C ILE A 12 -2.97 10.45 -17.20
N THR A 13 -2.62 11.72 -17.48
CA THR A 13 -2.65 12.26 -18.85
C THR A 13 -1.29 12.81 -19.26
N LYS A 14 -0.90 12.62 -20.54
CA LYS A 14 0.34 13.18 -21.12
C LYS A 14 0.13 13.38 -22.61
N LYS A 15 0.05 14.63 -23.11
CA LYS A 15 -0.13 15.04 -24.54
C LYS A 15 -0.16 13.85 -25.53
N GLY A 16 -1.29 13.15 -25.57
CA GLY A 16 -1.45 11.79 -26.12
C GLY A 16 -2.15 10.86 -25.12
N THR A 17 -2.58 9.68 -25.59
CA THR A 17 -3.23 8.68 -24.73
C THR A 17 -2.16 7.75 -24.15
N MET A 18 -1.84 7.90 -22.86
CA MET A 18 -1.21 6.82 -22.08
C MET A 18 -2.35 5.98 -21.47
N SER A 19 -2.95 5.12 -22.29
CA SER A 19 -4.05 4.22 -21.89
C SER A 19 -3.56 2.82 -21.56
N GLY A 20 -4.29 2.13 -20.69
CA GLY A 20 -4.09 0.72 -20.37
C GLY A 20 -4.28 0.46 -18.88
N GLU A 21 -4.63 -0.77 -18.54
CA GLU A 21 -4.97 -1.19 -17.18
C GLU A 21 -3.83 -0.91 -16.18
N ALA A 22 -2.56 -1.03 -16.61
CA ALA A 22 -1.40 -0.66 -15.81
C ALA A 22 -1.37 0.84 -15.42
N MET A 23 -1.80 1.74 -16.31
CA MET A 23 -1.86 3.18 -16.03
C MET A 23 -3.05 3.52 -15.13
N GLU A 24 -4.17 2.81 -15.26
CA GLU A 24 -5.33 2.94 -14.39
C GLU A 24 -4.97 2.47 -12.97
N THR A 25 -4.32 1.32 -12.83
CA THR A 25 -3.77 0.83 -11.55
C THR A 25 -2.84 1.86 -10.92
N LEU A 26 -1.89 2.40 -11.69
CA LEU A 26 -0.99 3.45 -11.18
C LEU A 26 -1.76 4.72 -10.77
N ALA A 27 -2.81 5.10 -11.49
CA ALA A 27 -3.60 6.27 -11.16
C ALA A 27 -4.31 6.11 -9.80
N VAL A 28 -4.84 4.93 -9.51
CA VAL A 28 -5.43 4.59 -8.20
C VAL A 28 -4.35 4.68 -7.11
N LEU A 29 -3.21 4.03 -7.28
CA LEU A 29 -2.11 4.05 -6.29
C LEU A 29 -1.61 5.48 -5.99
N LEU A 30 -1.55 6.35 -7.00
CA LEU A 30 -1.18 7.75 -6.83
C LEU A 30 -2.30 8.57 -6.18
N GLY A 31 -3.57 8.21 -6.42
CA GLY A 31 -4.73 8.77 -5.72
C GLY A 31 -4.67 8.49 -4.22
N ASP A 32 -4.40 7.25 -3.84
CA ASP A 32 -4.26 6.82 -2.44
C ASP A 32 -3.12 7.58 -1.73
N LEU A 33 -1.94 7.69 -2.38
CA LEU A 33 -0.84 8.49 -1.85
C LEU A 33 -1.19 9.98 -1.74
N SER A 34 -2.01 10.52 -2.66
CA SER A 34 -2.46 11.91 -2.58
C SER A 34 -3.35 12.13 -1.36
N CYS A 35 -4.22 11.16 -1.02
CA CYS A 35 -5.00 11.18 0.20
C CYS A 35 -4.11 11.12 1.45
N LEU A 36 -3.05 10.30 1.44
CA LEU A 36 -2.08 10.20 2.52
C LEU A 36 -1.32 11.53 2.74
N VAL A 37 -0.87 12.16 1.66
CA VAL A 37 -0.22 13.48 1.69
C VAL A 37 -1.19 14.55 2.19
N PHE A 38 -2.43 14.56 1.69
CA PHE A 38 -3.46 15.48 2.18
C PHE A 38 -3.70 15.30 3.68
N ASN A 39 -3.79 14.05 4.15
CA ASN A 39 -3.95 13.76 5.57
C ASN A 39 -2.81 14.31 6.42
N SER A 40 -1.60 14.25 5.89
CA SER A 40 -0.37 14.68 6.56
C SER A 40 -0.23 16.20 6.68
N LEU A 41 -0.82 16.94 5.73
CA LEU A 41 -0.67 18.40 5.64
C LEU A 41 -1.90 19.17 6.15
N SER A 42 -3.02 18.49 6.36
CA SER A 42 -4.29 19.12 6.69
C SER A 42 -4.67 18.88 8.16
N GLU A 43 -4.75 19.95 8.94
CA GLU A 43 -5.20 19.92 10.35
C GLU A 43 -6.66 19.44 10.50
N LYS A 44 -7.44 19.44 9.41
CA LYS A 44 -8.86 19.05 9.42
C LYS A 44 -9.12 17.65 8.87
N SER A 45 -8.08 16.96 8.42
CA SER A 45 -8.24 15.61 7.91
C SER A 45 -8.55 14.64 9.05
N LEU A 46 -9.47 13.71 8.80
CA LEU A 46 -9.84 12.65 9.73
C LEU A 46 -9.48 11.27 9.17
N LEU A 47 -8.68 11.22 8.10
CA LEU A 47 -8.21 9.98 7.51
C LEU A 47 -7.20 9.30 8.46
N PRO A 48 -7.12 7.97 8.47
CA PRO A 48 -6.13 7.27 9.26
C PRO A 48 -4.71 7.65 8.80
N GLY A 49 -3.80 7.83 9.76
CA GLY A 49 -2.38 8.00 9.49
C GLY A 49 -1.67 6.70 9.07
N ILE A 50 -2.41 5.71 8.57
CA ILE A 50 -1.89 4.41 8.14
C ILE A 50 -2.51 4.01 6.80
N MET A 51 -1.69 3.48 5.90
CA MET A 51 -2.11 2.98 4.60
C MET A 51 -1.37 1.69 4.26
N ILE A 52 -2.10 0.68 3.77
CA ILE A 52 -1.56 -0.63 3.43
C ILE A 52 -1.93 -0.94 1.98
N HIS A 53 -0.95 -1.23 1.15
CA HIS A 53 -1.17 -1.83 -0.16
C HIS A 53 -0.69 -3.28 -0.14
N ASP A 54 -1.61 -4.21 -0.39
CA ASP A 54 -1.26 -5.61 -0.57
C ASP A 54 -1.04 -5.95 -2.04
N SER A 55 0.20 -6.29 -2.36
CA SER A 55 0.63 -6.70 -3.70
C SER A 55 0.16 -5.74 -4.82
N PRO A 56 0.38 -4.41 -4.71
CA PRO A 56 -0.19 -3.40 -5.62
C PRO A 56 0.31 -3.46 -7.08
N ARG A 57 1.15 -4.44 -7.41
CA ARG A 57 1.60 -4.69 -8.78
C ARG A 57 0.55 -5.52 -9.52
N GLU A 58 -0.54 -4.86 -9.92
CA GLU A 58 -1.64 -5.46 -10.68
C GLU A 58 -1.58 -5.08 -12.16
N ALA A 59 -2.48 -5.64 -12.98
CA ALA A 59 -2.74 -5.23 -14.36
C ALA A 59 -1.49 -5.11 -15.27
N ASP A 60 -0.57 -6.06 -15.14
CA ASP A 60 0.72 -6.07 -15.85
C ASP A 60 1.54 -4.79 -15.65
N LEU A 61 1.44 -4.15 -14.48
CA LEU A 61 2.29 -3.02 -14.11
C LEU A 61 3.76 -3.43 -14.22
N GLY A 62 4.41 -2.89 -15.26
CA GLY A 62 5.77 -3.27 -15.62
C GLY A 62 6.74 -3.01 -14.48
N LEU A 63 7.69 -3.94 -14.28
CA LEU A 63 8.63 -3.91 -13.16
C LEU A 63 9.34 -2.55 -13.00
N ARG A 64 9.72 -1.93 -14.13
CA ARG A 64 10.36 -0.61 -14.13
C ARG A 64 9.44 0.48 -13.56
N LEU A 65 8.16 0.48 -13.90
CA LEU A 65 7.19 1.46 -13.41
C LEU A 65 6.88 1.22 -11.94
N TYR A 66 6.69 -0.04 -11.56
CA TYR A 66 6.50 -0.44 -10.16
C TYR A 66 7.68 -0.04 -9.27
N HIS A 67 8.92 -0.29 -9.69
CA HIS A 67 10.12 0.15 -8.98
C HIS A 67 10.24 1.68 -8.90
N ARG A 68 9.74 2.42 -9.89
CA ARG A 68 9.70 3.90 -9.81
C ARG A 68 8.67 4.38 -8.79
N PHE A 69 7.51 3.72 -8.72
CA PHE A 69 6.50 3.99 -7.71
C PHE A 69 7.06 3.76 -6.30
N ILE A 70 7.70 2.62 -6.04
CA ILE A 70 8.29 2.33 -4.71
C ILE A 70 9.35 3.38 -4.33
N ARG A 71 10.24 3.77 -5.28
CA ARG A 71 11.22 4.84 -5.03
C ARG A 71 10.55 6.17 -4.72
N PHE A 72 9.53 6.55 -5.48
CA PHE A 72 8.77 7.78 -5.24
C PHE A 72 8.20 7.82 -3.82
N VAL A 73 7.66 6.70 -3.31
CA VAL A 73 7.15 6.63 -1.94
C VAL A 73 8.27 6.78 -0.91
N ALA A 74 9.43 6.15 -1.13
CA ALA A 74 10.58 6.31 -0.23
C ALA A 74 11.11 7.76 -0.21
N ASP A 75 11.16 8.42 -1.38
CA ASP A 75 11.55 9.82 -1.49
C ASP A 75 10.55 10.75 -0.77
N LEU A 76 9.25 10.41 -0.82
CA LEU A 76 8.19 11.11 -0.11
C LEU A 76 8.37 11.01 1.41
N ASP A 77 8.61 9.80 1.94
CA ASP A 77 8.88 9.57 3.36
C ASP A 77 10.10 10.39 3.84
N GLN A 78 11.20 10.36 3.08
CA GLN A 78 12.39 11.17 3.39
C GLN A 78 12.06 12.67 3.43
N SER A 79 11.29 13.18 2.47
CA SER A 79 10.93 14.60 2.39
C SER A 79 10.12 15.05 3.62
N PHE A 80 9.22 14.19 4.12
CA PHE A 80 8.47 14.47 5.35
C PHE A 80 9.33 14.36 6.61
N ALA A 81 10.21 13.35 6.69
CA ALA A 81 11.13 13.19 7.81
C ALA A 81 12.02 14.42 8.02
N GLU A 82 12.47 15.06 6.94
CA GLU A 82 13.28 16.29 6.99
C GLU A 82 12.49 17.54 7.43
N THR A 83 11.16 17.57 7.20
CA THR A 83 10.35 18.79 7.37
C THR A 83 9.52 18.78 8.66
N THR A 84 8.79 17.69 8.93
CA THR A 84 7.75 17.64 9.97
C THR A 84 7.90 16.44 10.92
N GLY A 85 8.84 15.53 10.65
CA GLY A 85 8.77 14.14 11.14
C GLY A 85 7.81 13.31 10.27
N CYS A 86 7.85 11.97 10.41
CA CYS A 86 7.03 11.05 9.62
C CYS A 86 5.56 11.08 10.12
N PRO A 87 4.61 11.68 9.38
CA PRO A 87 3.24 11.91 9.85
C PRO A 87 2.28 10.74 9.55
N PHE A 88 2.78 9.67 8.93
CA PHE A 88 2.00 8.50 8.55
C PHE A 88 2.82 7.21 8.56
N GLN A 89 2.14 6.07 8.52
CA GLN A 89 2.73 4.76 8.30
C GLN A 89 2.22 4.19 6.97
N TYR A 90 3.13 3.91 6.03
CA TYR A 90 2.80 3.23 4.80
C TYR A 90 3.44 1.84 4.78
N ILE A 91 2.62 0.81 4.52
CA ILE A 91 3.04 -0.58 4.43
C ILE A 91 2.72 -1.08 3.03
N LEU A 92 3.72 -1.64 2.36
CA LEU A 92 3.56 -2.33 1.09
C LEU A 92 4.02 -3.77 1.26
N THR A 93 3.12 -4.72 1.05
CA THR A 93 3.45 -6.14 0.92
C THR A 93 3.58 -6.49 -0.55
N THR A 94 4.58 -7.30 -0.89
CA THR A 94 4.82 -7.72 -2.28
C THR A 94 5.74 -8.93 -2.30
N THR A 95 5.57 -9.77 -3.33
CA THR A 95 6.53 -10.83 -3.68
C THR A 95 7.61 -10.34 -4.64
N THR A 96 7.47 -9.13 -5.18
CA THR A 96 8.46 -8.54 -6.09
C THR A 96 9.59 -7.91 -5.28
N PRO A 97 10.86 -8.30 -5.50
CA PRO A 97 11.98 -7.70 -4.78
C PRO A 97 12.00 -6.16 -4.91
N PRO A 98 12.30 -5.43 -3.82
CA PRO A 98 12.36 -3.99 -3.87
C PRO A 98 13.56 -3.53 -4.74
N PRO A 99 13.54 -2.27 -5.21
CA PRO A 99 14.68 -1.70 -5.93
C PRO A 99 15.97 -1.81 -5.11
N GLU A 100 17.13 -2.02 -5.76
CA GLU A 100 18.44 -2.19 -5.07
C GLU A 100 18.73 -1.11 -4.03
N SER A 101 18.37 0.14 -4.33
CA SER A 101 18.55 1.29 -3.42
C SER A 101 17.79 1.15 -2.10
N LEU A 102 16.73 0.35 -2.08
CA LEU A 102 15.82 0.13 -0.95
C LEU A 102 15.90 -1.30 -0.39
N LYS A 103 16.87 -2.12 -0.81
CA LYS A 103 17.07 -3.46 -0.23
C LYS A 103 17.68 -3.46 1.17
N LYS A 104 17.98 -2.28 1.74
CA LYS A 104 18.54 -2.15 3.08
C LYS A 104 17.47 -2.43 4.15
N ALA A 105 17.90 -2.88 5.33
CA ALA A 105 17.04 -3.27 6.44
C ALA A 105 16.04 -2.18 6.87
N ASP A 106 16.33 -0.91 6.61
CA ASP A 106 15.44 0.20 7.00
C ASP A 106 14.15 0.27 6.15
N ALA A 107 14.19 -0.21 4.91
CA ALA A 107 13.05 -0.21 3.98
C ALA A 107 12.35 -1.58 3.89
N VAL A 108 13.10 -2.68 4.07
CA VAL A 108 12.53 -4.03 4.18
C VAL A 108 12.41 -4.42 5.65
N ARG A 109 11.19 -4.32 6.19
CA ARG A 109 10.94 -4.55 7.63
C ARG A 109 10.71 -6.01 8.00
N LEU A 110 10.07 -6.77 7.12
CA LEU A 110 9.66 -8.14 7.41
C LEU A 110 9.69 -8.96 6.12
N GLN A 111 10.26 -10.16 6.20
CA GLN A 111 10.17 -11.18 5.16
C GLN A 111 9.22 -12.26 5.66
N LEU A 112 8.15 -12.49 4.91
CA LEU A 112 7.13 -13.49 5.22
C LEU A 112 7.39 -14.78 4.44
N ASP A 113 7.05 -15.91 5.05
CA ASP A 113 7.13 -17.23 4.45
C ASP A 113 5.90 -18.05 4.83
N ALA A 114 5.06 -18.35 3.85
CA ALA A 114 3.84 -19.13 4.06
C ALA A 114 4.10 -20.64 4.26
N ALA A 115 5.35 -21.11 4.17
CA ALA A 115 5.69 -22.51 4.39
C ALA A 115 5.65 -22.95 5.86
N THR A 116 5.65 -22.00 6.80
CA THR A 116 5.61 -22.27 8.25
C THR A 116 4.67 -21.28 8.93
N GLU A 117 4.00 -21.68 10.01
CA GLU A 117 3.15 -20.78 10.79
C GLU A 117 3.92 -19.55 11.27
N ASP A 118 5.13 -19.74 11.79
CA ASP A 118 6.00 -18.65 12.26
C ASP A 118 6.39 -17.63 11.17
N GLY A 119 6.32 -18.03 9.89
CA GLY A 119 6.60 -17.16 8.75
C GLY A 119 5.39 -16.32 8.29
N LEU A 120 4.20 -16.54 8.85
CA LEU A 120 3.01 -15.73 8.58
C LEU A 120 3.06 -14.38 9.30
N LEU A 121 2.35 -13.38 8.78
CA LEU A 121 2.32 -12.02 9.36
C LEU A 121 1.86 -12.03 10.83
N LEU A 122 0.88 -12.88 11.15
CA LEU A 122 0.31 -13.01 12.50
C LEU A 122 0.75 -14.28 13.20
N ARG A 123 1.67 -15.04 12.61
CA ARG A 123 2.13 -16.35 13.09
C ARG A 123 1.02 -17.37 13.33
N THR A 124 -0.09 -17.23 12.64
CA THR A 124 -1.25 -18.11 12.72
C THR A 124 -1.96 -18.09 11.38
N ASP A 125 -2.49 -19.24 10.98
CA ASP A 125 -3.44 -19.31 9.87
C ASP A 125 -4.79 -18.77 10.36
N LEU A 126 -5.31 -17.75 9.66
CA LEU A 126 -6.65 -17.19 9.95
C LEU A 126 -7.74 -17.82 9.09
N SER A 127 -7.38 -18.64 8.11
CA SER A 127 -8.32 -19.34 7.24
C SER A 127 -8.79 -20.67 7.83
N SER A 128 -8.03 -21.22 8.79
CA SER A 128 -8.45 -22.36 9.58
C SER A 128 -9.58 -21.94 10.52
N THR A 129 -10.80 -22.20 10.09
CA THR A 129 -11.95 -22.26 11.00
C THR A 129 -11.77 -23.51 11.84
N GLU A 130 -11.22 -23.37 13.05
CA GLU A 130 -11.45 -24.39 14.06
C GLU A 130 -12.96 -24.51 14.24
N ASN A 131 -13.47 -25.74 14.18
CA ASN A 131 -14.89 -26.05 14.33
C ASN A 131 -15.46 -25.27 15.52
N ASP A 132 -16.56 -24.57 15.26
CA ASP A 132 -17.45 -23.85 16.19
C ASP A 132 -18.13 -24.80 17.23
N SER A 133 -17.48 -25.90 17.62
CA SER A 133 -17.98 -26.87 18.59
C SER A 133 -17.65 -26.50 20.03
N ASP A 134 -16.66 -25.64 20.27
CA ASP A 134 -16.20 -25.33 21.63
C ASP A 134 -16.79 -24.03 22.20
N LEU A 135 -17.32 -23.14 21.36
CA LEU A 135 -17.93 -21.86 21.77
C LEU A 135 -19.37 -21.98 22.32
N LEU A 136 -19.97 -23.17 22.32
CA LEU A 136 -21.29 -23.43 22.91
C LEU A 136 -21.25 -24.16 24.27
N SER A 137 -20.07 -24.25 24.91
CA SER A 137 -19.88 -25.06 26.12
C SER A 137 -19.57 -24.31 27.41
N VAL A 138 -19.83 -23.00 27.52
CA VAL A 138 -19.78 -22.26 28.80
C VAL A 138 -20.88 -21.21 28.90
#